data_AF-A0A6G1ID44-F1
#
_entry.id   AF-A0A6G1ID44-F1
#
_cell.length_a   1.000
_cell.length_b   1.000
_cell.length_c   1.000
_cell.angle_alpha   90.00
_cell.angle_beta   90.00
_cell.angle_gamma   90.00
#
_symmetry.space_group_name_H-M   'P 1'
#
loop_
_entity.id
_entity.type
_entity.pdbx_description
1 polymer ?
#
loop_
_entity_poly.entity_id
_entity_poly.type
_entity_poly.pdbx_seq_one_letter_code
_entity_poly.pdbx_strand_id
1 'polypeptide(L)' 'NNRDYYADLGLNSNASPDEIKSAFHRLAKQHHPDRKGPEDNGDASEFRKVREAYEKLSDPDEKAAYD' A
#
# COMPACT_ATOMS: atom_id res chain seq x y z
N ASN A 1 -1.03 -19.07 2.06
CA ASN A 1 -0.52 -17.71 2.28
C ASN A 1 -1.59 -16.72 1.88
N ASN A 2 -2.38 -16.25 2.85
CA ASN A 2 -3.19 -15.05 2.64
C ASN A 2 -2.23 -13.87 2.72
N ARG A 3 -2.19 -13.04 1.68
CA ARG A 3 -1.27 -11.91 1.59
C ARG A 3 -1.93 -10.78 2.37
N ASP A 4 -1.38 -10.37 3.51
CA ASP A 4 -1.98 -9.33 4.36
C ASP A 4 -1.78 -7.94 3.75
N TYR A 5 -2.66 -7.56 2.82
CA TYR A 5 -2.64 -6.24 2.19
C TYR A 5 -2.73 -5.11 3.21
N TYR A 6 -3.44 -5.34 4.32
CA TYR A 6 -3.49 -4.40 5.43
C TYR A 6 -2.10 -4.23 6.08
N ALA A 7 -1.37 -5.32 6.32
CA ALA A 7 -0.02 -5.27 6.88
C ALA A 7 0.98 -4.61 5.93
N ASP A 8 0.86 -4.83 4.61
CA ASP A 8 1.68 -4.15 3.60
C ASP A 8 1.47 -2.62 3.61
N LEU A 9 0.28 -2.14 3.99
CA LEU A 9 0.00 -0.71 4.22
C LEU A 9 0.32 -0.24 5.65
N GLY A 10 0.76 -1.15 6.54
CA GLY A 10 0.97 -0.86 7.96
C GLY A 10 -0.34 -0.56 8.71
N LEU A 11 -1.45 -1.11 8.21
CA LEU A 11 -2.80 -0.94 8.71
C LEU A 11 -3.33 -2.24 9.33
N ASN A 12 -4.41 -2.10 10.10
CA ASN A 12 -5.12 -3.24 10.65
C ASN A 12 -6.26 -3.67 9.70
N SER A 13 -6.75 -4.91 9.78
CA SER A 13 -7.86 -5.40 8.95
C SER A 13 -9.18 -4.64 9.14
N ASN A 14 -9.28 -3.84 10.20
CA ASN A 14 -10.40 -2.93 10.47
C ASN A 14 -10.21 -1.53 9.88
N ALA A 15 -9.15 -1.29 9.11
CA ALA A 15 -8.86 0.03 8.58
C ALA A 15 -9.95 0.49 7.62
N SER A 16 -10.32 1.76 7.77
CA SER A 16 -11.32 2.39 6.89
C SER A 16 -10.73 2.66 5.50
N PRO A 17 -11.55 2.73 4.44
CA PRO A 17 -11.07 3.08 3.09
C PRO A 17 -10.31 4.42 3.06
N ASP A 18 -10.66 5.36 3.93
CA ASP A 18 -9.94 6.64 4.09
C ASP A 18 -8.52 6.45 4.66
N GLU A 19 -8.35 5.54 5.63
CA GLU A 19 -7.05 5.19 6.19
C GLU A 19 -6.19 4.45 5.17
N ILE A 20 -6.77 3.51 4.42
CA ILE A 20 -6.13 2.79 3.31
C ILE A 20 -5.57 3.78 2.29
N LYS A 21 -6.36 4.76 1.88
CA LYS A 21 -5.96 5.80 0.93
C LYS A 21 -4.87 6.72 1.50
N SER A 22 -5.00 7.14 2.76
CA SER A 22 -3.99 7.97 3.43
C SER A 22 -2.65 7.25 3.59
N ALA A 23 -2.67 5.98 4.00
CA ALA A 23 -1.48 5.14 4.15
C ALA A 23 -0.79 4.93 2.79
N PHE A 24 -1.56 4.59 1.75
CA PHE A 24 -1.04 4.48 0.39
C PHE A 24 -0.37 5.78 -0.05
N HIS A 25 -1.01 6.94 0.10
CA HIS A 25 -0.39 8.22 -0.29
C HIS A 25 0.91 8.51 0.49
N ARG A 26 0.93 8.20 1.79
CA ARG A 26 2.12 8.42 2.63
C ARG A 26 3.28 7.53 2.19
N LEU A 27 3.02 6.24 2.01
CA LEU A 27 4.00 5.23 1.60
C LEU A 27 4.43 5.44 0.14
N ALA A 28 3.50 5.74 -0.76
CA ALA A 28 3.80 6.05 -2.16
C ALA A 28 4.74 7.26 -2.27
N LYS A 29 4.55 8.29 -1.44
CA LYS A 29 5.45 9.45 -1.38
C LYS A 29 6.79 9.11 -0.74
N GLN A 30 6.81 8.18 0.22
CA GLN A 30 8.02 7.74 0.91
C GLN A 30 8.92 6.87 0.01
N HIS A 31 8.33 5.91 -0.70
CA HIS A 31 9.01 4.95 -1.58
C HIS A 31 8.99 5.37 -3.05
N HIS A 32 8.60 6.62 -3.37
CA HIS A 32 8.47 7.05 -4.76
C HIS A 32 9.82 6.96 -5.49
N PRO A 33 9.91 6.32 -6.67
CA PRO A 33 11.17 6.15 -7.40
C PRO A 33 11.77 7.47 -7.93
N ASP A 34 10.98 8.55 -7.92
CA ASP A 34 11.43 9.91 -8.25
C ASP A 34 12.13 10.61 -7.07
N ARG A 35 11.99 10.09 -5.84
CA ARG A 35 12.88 10.48 -4.73
C ARG A 35 14.25 9.83 -4.96
N LYS A 36 15.03 10.41 -5.87
CA LYS A 36 16.39 9.96 -6.13
C LYS A 36 17.35 10.69 -5.20
N GLY A 37 17.59 10.12 -4.03
CA GLY A 37 18.76 10.43 -3.20
C GLY A 37 19.93 9.51 -3.55
N PRO A 38 21.19 9.92 -3.37
CA PRO A 38 22.38 9.12 -3.71
C PRO A 38 22.49 7.78 -2.95
N GLU A 39 21.71 7.61 -1.88
CA GLU A 39 21.70 6.42 -1.02
C GLU A 39 20.34 5.71 -0.99
N ASP A 40 19.31 6.32 -1.59
CA ASP A 40 17.93 5.84 -1.54
C ASP A 40 17.50 5.45 -2.95
N ASN A 41 17.77 4.19 -3.30
CA ASN A 41 17.12 3.58 -4.45
C ASN A 41 15.66 3.40 -4.03
N GLY A 42 14.81 4.36 -4.39
CA GLY A 42 13.37 4.31 -4.10
C GLY A 42 12.87 2.87 -4.21
N ASP A 43 12.37 2.35 -3.08
CA ASP A 43 12.24 0.92 -2.85
C ASP A 43 11.10 0.37 -3.72
N ALA A 44 11.40 0.09 -4.98
CA ALA A 44 10.43 -0.27 -6.01
C ALA A 44 9.65 -1.54 -5.65
N SER A 45 10.26 -2.39 -4.81
CA SER A 45 9.63 -3.56 -4.22
C SER A 45 8.56 -3.17 -3.21
N GLU A 46 8.85 -2.29 -2.25
CA GLU A 46 7.86 -1.77 -1.30
C GLU A 46 6.76 -0.97 -2.02
N PHE A 47 7.12 -0.09 -2.95
CA PHE A 47 6.13 0.66 -3.72
C PHE A 47 5.16 -0.27 -4.47
N ARG A 48 5.66 -1.37 -5.05
CA ARG A 48 4.80 -2.39 -5.68
C ARG A 48 3.86 -3.06 -4.69
N LYS A 49 4.34 -3.44 -3.50
CA LYS A 49 3.49 -4.07 -2.46
C LYS A 49 2.39 -3.12 -2.00
N VAL A 50 2.75 -1.89 -1.65
CA VAL A 50 1.81 -0.86 -1.18
C VAL A 50 0.77 -0.56 -2.27
N ARG A 51 1.20 -0.48 -3.53
CA ARG A 51 0.28 -0.30 -4.65
C ARG A 51 -0.68 -1.47 -4.82
N GLU A 52 -0.18 -2.70 -4.82
CA GLU A 52 -1.01 -3.91 -4.98
C GLU A 52 -2.03 -4.03 -3.84
N ALA A 53 -1.60 -3.77 -2.61
CA ALA A 53 -2.47 -3.72 -1.44
C ALA A 53 -3.56 -2.65 -1.57
N TYR A 54 -3.19 -1.45 -2.03
CA TYR A 54 -4.15 -0.39 -2.30
C TYR A 54 -5.13 -0.75 -3.42
N GLU A 55 -4.69 -1.34 -4.51
CA GLU A 55 -5.58 -1.75 -5.62
C GLU A 55 -6.63 -2.78 -5.14
N LYS A 56 -6.25 -3.71 -4.26
CA LYS A 56 -7.18 -4.70 -3.68
C LYS A 56 -8.11 -4.14 -2.62
N LEU A 57 -7.63 -3.23 -1.77
CA LEU A 57 -8.40 -2.72 -0.63
C LEU A 57 -9.18 -1.42 -0.94
N SER A 58 -8.78 -0.69 -1.98
CA SER A 58 -9.44 0.56 -2.38
C SER A 58 -10.70 0.32 -3.19
N ASP A 59 -10.80 -0.80 -3.89
CA ASP A 59 -12.01 -1.18 -4.62
C ASP A 59 -12.92 -2.01 -3.71
N PRO A 60 -14.18 -1.60 -3.50
CA PRO A 60 -15.07 -2.29 -2.58
C PRO A 60 -15.46 -3.71 -3.05
N ASP A 61 -15.44 -3.99 -4.36
CA ASP A 61 -15.73 -5.31 -4.91
C ASP A 61 -14.51 -6.24 -4.72
N GLU A 62 -13.31 -5.76 -5.04
CA GLU A 62 -12.06 -6.52 -4.79
C GLU A 62 -11.79 -6.71 -3.29
N LYS A 63 -12.11 -5.70 -2.46
CA LYS A 63 -12.01 -5.82 -1.00
C LYS A 63 -12.99 -6.87 -0.50
N ALA A 64 -14.24 -6.87 -0.95
CA ALA A 64 -15.23 -7.86 -0.55
C ALA A 64 -14.89 -9.27 -1.03
N ALA A 65 -14.17 -9.42 -2.14
CA ALA A 65 -13.66 -10.70 -2.62
C ALA A 65 -12.44 -11.20 -1.82
N TYR A 66 -11.74 -10.31 -1.14
CA TYR A 66 -10.54 -10.59 -0.35
C TYR A 66 -10.84 -10.82 1.15
N ASP A 67 -11.75 -10.03 1.74
CA ASP A 67 -12.26 -10.13 3.12
C ASP A 67 -13.02 -11.45 3.33
#